data_AF-A0A1W1HTW3-F1
#
_entry.id   AF-A0A1W1HTW3-F1
#
_cell.length_a   1.000
_cell.length_b   1.000
_cell.length_c   1.000
_cell.angle_alpha   90.00
_cell.angle_beta   90.00
_cell.angle_gamma   90.00
#
_symmetry.space_group_name_H-M   'P 1'
#
loop_
_entity.id
_entity.type
_entity.pdbx_description
1 polymer ?
#
loop_
_entity_poly.entity_id
_entity_poly.type
_entity_poly.pdbx_seq_one_letter_code
_entity_poly.pdbx_strand_id
1 'polypeptide(L)'
;MRYRSLVVLIAVLVTGLTGCSSHHHGSYGHGKGDYYWSKASQDVNGLVEKHVKNPETAKQVNTVMGEMITEIKSAREQHRQSHRALYELNANYAATPEEFTKILDELNNNRMRSSARMLSLRFKMKSLLTAEEWSALSEELKRYGSRYYGKGAEAAAPAAAQP
;
A
#
# COMPACT_ATOMS: atom_id res chain seq x y z
N MET A 1 18.13 -40.94 -28.80
CA MET A 1 18.53 -39.74 -28.03
C MET A 1 19.44 -40.18 -26.90
N ARG A 2 20.66 -39.67 -26.83
CA ARG A 2 21.70 -40.14 -25.90
C ARG A 2 21.44 -39.57 -24.51
N TYR A 3 21.62 -40.37 -23.46
CA TYR A 3 21.45 -39.99 -22.04
C TYR A 3 22.04 -38.62 -21.66
N ARG A 4 23.12 -38.20 -22.33
CA ARG A 4 23.73 -36.88 -22.17
C ARG A 4 22.78 -35.72 -22.49
N SER A 5 21.97 -35.84 -23.54
CA SER A 5 20.97 -34.83 -23.90
C SER A 5 19.80 -34.78 -22.91
N LEU A 6 19.44 -35.92 -22.32
CA LEU A 6 18.40 -36.01 -21.29
C LEU A 6 18.86 -35.35 -19.98
N VAL A 7 20.11 -35.60 -19.58
CA VAL A 7 20.71 -35.02 -18.36
C VAL A 7 20.85 -33.50 -18.47
N VAL A 8 21.23 -32.99 -19.64
CA VAL A 8 21.31 -31.53 -19.88
C VAL A 8 19.91 -30.88 -19.84
N LEU A 9 18.89 -31.54 -20.41
CA LEU A 9 17.51 -31.05 -20.37
C LEU A 9 16.95 -31.02 -18.94
N ILE A 10 17.21 -32.06 -18.15
CA ILE A 10 16.79 -32.14 -16.75
C ILE A 10 17.53 -31.08 -15.91
N ALA A 11 18.84 -30.88 -16.12
CA ALA A 11 19.62 -29.88 -15.41
C ALA A 11 19.10 -28.45 -15.68
N VAL A 12 18.77 -28.13 -16.93
CA VAL A 12 18.21 -26.82 -17.31
C VAL A 12 16.82 -26.60 -16.67
N LEU A 13 15.98 -27.64 -16.63
CA LEU A 13 14.66 -27.59 -15.99
C LEU A 13 14.75 -27.38 -14.47
N VAL A 14 15.72 -28.00 -13.78
CA VAL A 14 15.88 -27.87 -12.33
C VAL A 14 16.41 -26.48 -11.94
N THR A 15 17.31 -25.88 -12.74
CA THR A 15 17.82 -24.52 -12.46
C THR A 15 16.80 -23.41 -12.75
N GLY A 16 15.82 -23.66 -13.63
CA GLY A 16 14.78 -22.68 -13.97
C GLY A 16 13.72 -22.49 -12.87
N LEU A 17 13.58 -23.44 -11.95
CA LEU A 17 12.53 -23.43 -10.92
C LEU A 17 12.98 -22.80 -9.58
N THR A 18 14.28 -22.52 -9.39
CA THR A 18 14.79 -21.94 -8.14
C THR A 18 14.85 -20.40 -8.13
N GLY A 19 14.46 -19.75 -9.22
CA GLY A 19 14.49 -18.29 -9.35
C GLY A 19 13.12 -17.65 -9.15
N CYS A 20 12.74 -17.36 -7.89
CA CYS A 20 11.86 -16.25 -7.45
C CYS A 20 11.42 -16.36 -5.97
N SER A 21 12.15 -17.02 -5.08
CA SER A 21 11.88 -16.94 -3.63
C SER A 21 12.71 -15.84 -2.94
N SER A 22 12.85 -14.68 -3.59
CA SER A 22 13.48 -13.52 -2.96
C SER A 22 12.49 -12.86 -1.99
N HIS A 23 12.54 -13.28 -0.72
CA HIS A 23 12.18 -12.48 0.45
C HIS A 23 10.78 -11.80 0.43
N HIS A 24 9.72 -12.60 0.53
CA HIS A 24 8.42 -12.10 1.03
C HIS A 24 8.14 -12.60 2.45
N HIS A 25 9.05 -12.33 3.39
CA HIS A 25 8.71 -12.44 4.81
C HIS A 25 7.89 -11.22 5.24
N GLY A 26 6.60 -11.25 4.91
CA GLY A 26 5.58 -10.32 5.43
C GLY A 26 5.16 -10.63 6.86
N SER A 27 6.07 -11.06 7.75
CA SER A 27 5.79 -11.22 9.17
C SER A 27 6.18 -9.96 9.93
N TYR A 28 5.40 -8.89 9.73
CA TYR A 28 5.35 -7.84 10.73
C TYR A 28 4.55 -8.38 11.91
N GLY A 29 5.27 -8.86 12.92
CA GLY A 29 4.71 -9.38 14.16
C GLY A 29 3.70 -8.40 14.78
N HIS A 30 2.66 -8.99 15.38
CA HIS A 30 1.43 -8.38 15.90
C HIS A 30 1.61 -7.25 16.95
N GLY A 31 2.83 -6.84 17.28
CA GLY A 31 3.14 -5.78 18.25
C GLY A 31 3.95 -4.58 17.71
N LYS A 32 4.57 -4.67 16.52
CA LYS A 32 5.33 -3.53 15.95
C LYS A 32 4.48 -2.56 15.14
N GLY A 33 3.25 -2.96 14.77
CA GLY A 33 2.33 -2.16 13.96
C GLY A 33 1.84 -0.91 14.68
N ASP A 34 1.40 -1.05 15.94
CA ASP A 34 0.80 0.08 16.68
C ASP A 34 1.82 1.17 16.99
N TYR A 35 3.03 0.78 17.37
CA TYR A 35 4.15 1.72 17.53
C TYR A 35 4.44 2.48 16.23
N TYR A 36 4.52 1.77 15.10
CA TYR A 36 4.75 2.39 13.80
C TYR A 36 3.66 3.40 13.44
N TRP A 37 2.39 3.04 13.67
CA TRP A 37 1.26 3.92 13.38
C TRP A 37 1.20 5.14 14.30
N SER A 38 1.51 4.95 15.58
CA SER A 38 1.59 6.05 16.55
C SER A 38 2.67 7.05 16.15
N LYS A 39 3.87 6.54 15.83
CA LYS A 39 4.97 7.36 15.33
C LYS A 39 4.60 8.09 14.03
N ALA A 40 3.99 7.40 13.07
CA ALA A 40 3.57 8.03 11.83
C ALA A 40 2.55 9.15 12.05
N SER A 41 1.61 8.94 12.98
CA SER A 41 0.66 9.99 13.37
C SER A 41 1.35 11.19 14.00
N GLN A 42 2.32 10.96 14.90
CA GLN A 42 3.07 12.03 15.55
C GLN A 42 3.92 12.81 14.54
N ASP A 43 4.66 12.12 13.67
CA ASP A 43 5.51 12.74 12.66
C ASP A 43 4.68 13.64 11.72
N VAL A 44 3.54 13.12 11.26
CA VAL A 44 2.62 13.87 10.37
C VAL A 44 2.01 15.07 11.08
N ASN A 45 1.60 14.94 12.34
CA ASN A 45 1.10 16.07 13.12
C ASN A 45 2.17 17.17 13.23
N GLY A 46 3.43 16.79 13.47
CA GLY A 46 4.55 17.74 13.48
C GLY A 46 4.76 18.45 12.14
N LEU A 47 4.51 17.77 11.01
CA LEU A 47 4.54 18.41 9.69
C LEU A 47 3.40 19.43 9.52
N VAL A 48 2.20 19.12 10.02
CA VAL A 48 1.07 20.05 9.98
C VAL A 48 1.37 21.30 10.81
N GLU A 49 1.84 21.13 12.05
CA GLU A 49 2.19 22.25 12.93
C GLU A 49 3.32 23.13 12.37
N LYS A 50 4.26 22.54 11.63
CA LYS A 50 5.35 23.27 10.95
C LYS A 50 4.86 24.14 9.80
N HIS A 51 3.80 23.73 9.10
CA HIS A 51 3.41 24.33 7.81
C HIS A 51 2.08 25.08 7.83
N VAL A 52 1.21 24.82 8.80
CA VAL A 52 -0.11 25.46 8.92
C VAL A 52 -0.06 26.53 10.00
N LYS A 53 -0.19 27.79 9.60
CA LYS A 53 0.06 28.93 10.49
C LYS A 53 -1.06 29.15 11.50
N ASN A 54 -2.31 28.93 11.07
CA ASN A 54 -3.47 29.11 11.93
C ASN A 54 -3.66 27.85 12.80
N PRO A 55 -3.65 27.98 14.15
CA PRO A 55 -3.75 26.83 15.04
C PRO A 55 -5.08 26.09 14.95
N GLU A 56 -6.20 26.80 14.70
CA GLU A 56 -7.51 26.15 14.51
C GLU A 56 -7.54 25.39 13.19
N THR A 57 -6.97 25.94 12.11
CA THR A 57 -6.80 25.23 10.84
C THR A 57 -5.92 24.00 11.02
N ALA A 58 -4.80 24.11 11.73
CA ALA A 58 -3.90 22.98 12.00
C ALA A 58 -4.63 21.84 12.73
N LYS A 59 -5.49 22.15 13.71
CA LYS A 59 -6.33 21.18 14.40
C LYS A 59 -7.31 20.46 13.48
N GLN A 60 -7.95 21.20 12.57
CA GLN A 60 -8.86 20.62 11.58
C GLN A 60 -8.10 19.72 10.58
N VAL A 61 -6.93 20.15 10.12
CA VAL A 61 -6.06 19.38 9.23
C VAL A 61 -5.58 18.10 9.91
N ASN A 62 -5.16 18.16 11.17
CA ASN A 62 -4.78 16.97 11.96
C ASN A 62 -5.95 15.99 12.14
N THR A 63 -7.18 16.50 12.26
CA THR A 63 -8.39 15.65 12.29
C THR A 63 -8.53 14.88 10.98
N VAL A 64 -8.38 15.55 9.83
CA VAL A 64 -8.43 14.91 8.51
C VAL A 64 -7.28 13.92 8.32
N MET A 65 -6.07 14.22 8.80
CA MET A 65 -4.94 13.28 8.78
C MET A 65 -5.21 12.04 9.63
N GLY A 66 -5.86 12.18 10.80
CA GLY A 66 -6.31 11.05 11.61
C GLY A 66 -7.33 10.17 10.88
N GLU A 67 -8.28 10.77 10.16
CA GLU A 67 -9.24 10.06 9.30
C GLU A 67 -8.50 9.28 8.19
N MET A 68 -7.49 9.87 7.56
CA MET A 68 -6.66 9.20 6.55
C MET A 68 -5.87 8.02 7.12
N ILE A 69 -5.22 8.19 8.27
CA ILE A 69 -4.47 7.10 8.93
C ILE A 69 -5.39 5.93 9.27
N THR A 70 -6.60 6.23 9.76
CA THR A 70 -7.62 5.22 10.05
C THR A 70 -8.04 4.45 8.80
N GLU A 71 -8.26 5.16 7.69
CA GLU A 71 -8.60 4.55 6.40
C GLU A 71 -7.48 3.62 5.90
N ILE A 72 -6.22 4.07 5.95
CA ILE A 72 -5.06 3.28 5.54
C ILE A 72 -4.93 2.02 6.40
N LYS A 73 -5.10 2.13 7.73
CA LYS A 73 -5.08 0.98 8.65
C LYS A 73 -6.15 -0.04 8.29
N SER A 74 -7.39 0.43 8.09
CA SER A 74 -8.53 -0.41 7.74
C SER A 74 -8.30 -1.13 6.42
N ALA A 75 -7.91 -0.39 5.37
CA ALA A 75 -7.63 -0.96 4.05
C ALA A 75 -6.50 -2.01 4.09
N ARG A 76 -5.44 -1.76 4.87
CA ARG A 76 -4.35 -2.72 5.05
C ARG A 76 -4.83 -4.00 5.72
N GLU A 77 -5.63 -3.90 6.77
CA GLU A 77 -6.13 -5.10 7.47
C GLU A 77 -7.11 -5.88 6.60
N GLN A 78 -8.03 -5.21 5.90
CA GLN A 78 -8.92 -5.85 4.93
C GLN A 78 -8.13 -6.60 3.85
N HIS A 79 -7.08 -5.97 3.30
CA HIS A 79 -6.22 -6.62 2.30
C HIS A 79 -5.50 -7.87 2.85
N ARG A 80 -5.06 -7.83 4.12
CA ARG A 80 -4.46 -8.99 4.81
C ARG A 80 -5.49 -10.11 5.03
N GLN A 81 -6.71 -9.76 5.41
CA GLN A 81 -7.81 -10.71 5.60
C GLN A 81 -8.19 -11.38 4.28
N SER A 82 -8.37 -10.64 3.19
CA SER A 82 -8.62 -11.20 1.86
C SER A 82 -7.50 -12.14 1.42
N HIS A 83 -6.23 -11.78 1.67
CA HIS A 83 -5.11 -12.68 1.39
C HIS A 83 -5.20 -13.98 2.20
N ARG A 84 -5.45 -13.91 3.52
CA ARG A 84 -5.62 -15.11 4.36
C ARG A 84 -6.76 -15.99 3.84
N ALA A 85 -7.91 -15.39 3.52
CA ALA A 85 -9.06 -16.11 2.99
C ALA A 85 -8.75 -16.81 1.66
N LEU A 86 -8.01 -16.17 0.75
CA LEU A 86 -7.56 -16.80 -0.49
C LEU A 86 -6.60 -17.97 -0.22
N TYR A 87 -5.70 -17.85 0.75
CA TYR A 87 -4.81 -18.96 1.14
C TYR A 87 -5.59 -20.15 1.71
N GLU A 88 -6.55 -19.89 2.59
CA GLU A 88 -7.42 -20.92 3.17
C GLU A 88 -8.28 -21.60 2.10
N LEU A 89 -8.87 -20.82 1.18
CA LEU A 89 -9.67 -21.33 0.09
C LEU A 89 -8.85 -22.19 -0.88
N ASN A 90 -7.61 -21.78 -1.18
CA ASN A 90 -6.69 -22.55 -2.01
C ASN A 90 -6.26 -23.89 -1.39
N ALA A 91 -6.37 -24.05 -0.07
CA ALA A 91 -6.13 -25.33 0.59
C ALA A 91 -7.34 -26.27 0.55
N ASN A 92 -8.53 -25.78 0.16
CA ASN A 92 -9.76 -26.56 0.09
C ASN A 92 -10.03 -27.06 -1.33
N TYR A 93 -9.86 -28.38 -1.55
CA TYR A 93 -10.12 -29.02 -2.85
C TYR A 93 -11.59 -29.04 -3.28
N ALA A 94 -12.52 -28.75 -2.36
CA ALA A 94 -13.94 -28.61 -2.68
C ALA A 94 -14.34 -27.16 -3.02
N ALA A 95 -13.41 -26.19 -2.88
CA ALA A 95 -13.69 -24.80 -3.20
C ALA A 95 -14.02 -24.60 -4.68
N THR A 96 -15.01 -23.77 -4.97
CA THR A 96 -15.41 -23.48 -6.35
C THR A 96 -14.75 -22.20 -6.87
N PRO A 97 -14.59 -22.03 -8.20
CA PRO A 97 -14.07 -20.80 -8.79
C PRO A 97 -14.84 -19.53 -8.39
N GLU A 98 -16.14 -19.65 -8.12
CA GLU A 98 -17.01 -18.55 -7.71
C GLU A 98 -16.63 -18.02 -6.31
N GLU A 99 -16.19 -18.89 -5.40
CA GLU A 99 -15.74 -18.49 -4.07
C GLU A 99 -14.45 -17.67 -4.13
N PHE A 100 -13.53 -18.01 -5.05
CA PHE A 100 -12.33 -17.21 -5.31
C PHE A 100 -12.70 -15.84 -5.89
N THR A 101 -13.54 -15.86 -6.93
CA THR A 101 -13.97 -14.63 -7.63
C THR A 101 -14.65 -13.67 -6.65
N LYS A 102 -15.48 -14.17 -5.75
CA LYS A 102 -16.13 -13.35 -4.73
C LYS A 102 -15.13 -12.59 -3.84
N ILE A 103 -14.10 -13.27 -3.34
CA ILE A 103 -13.07 -12.61 -2.50
C ILE A 103 -12.30 -11.55 -3.31
N LEU A 104 -12.00 -11.84 -4.58
CA LEU A 104 -11.30 -10.91 -5.47
C LEU A 104 -12.16 -9.67 -5.78
N ASP A 105 -13.46 -9.85 -6.03
CA ASP A 105 -14.39 -8.76 -6.29
C ASP A 105 -14.57 -7.87 -5.05
N GLU A 106 -14.73 -8.47 -3.87
CA GLU A 106 -14.79 -7.73 -2.60
C GLU A 106 -13.51 -6.93 -2.36
N LEU A 107 -12.34 -7.53 -2.61
CA LEU A 107 -11.05 -6.85 -2.49
C LEU A 107 -10.94 -5.67 -3.46
N ASN A 108 -11.32 -5.85 -4.72
CA ASN A 108 -11.29 -4.80 -5.74
C ASN A 108 -12.23 -3.64 -5.38
N ASN A 109 -13.44 -3.94 -4.95
CA ASN A 109 -14.42 -2.95 -4.53
C ASN A 109 -13.97 -2.18 -3.29
N ASN A 110 -13.38 -2.87 -2.31
CA ASN A 110 -12.82 -2.22 -1.12
C ASN A 110 -11.64 -1.30 -1.48
N ARG A 111 -10.74 -1.74 -2.38
CA ARG A 111 -9.64 -0.89 -2.88
C ARG A 111 -10.15 0.38 -3.55
N MET A 112 -11.18 0.25 -4.39
CA MET A 112 -11.78 1.41 -5.07
C MET A 112 -12.42 2.37 -4.06
N ARG A 113 -13.22 1.84 -3.13
CA ARG A 113 -13.89 2.64 -2.08
C ARG A 113 -12.88 3.38 -1.21
N SER A 114 -11.82 2.70 -0.78
CA SER A 114 -10.78 3.29 0.05
C SER A 114 -10.01 4.38 -0.70
N SER A 115 -9.68 4.14 -1.97
CA SER A 115 -9.00 5.13 -2.82
C SER A 115 -9.84 6.39 -3.02
N ALA A 116 -11.14 6.22 -3.29
CA ALA A 116 -12.08 7.34 -3.40
C ALA A 116 -12.18 8.14 -2.09
N ARG A 117 -12.25 7.46 -0.95
CA ARG A 117 -12.27 8.10 0.37
C ARG A 117 -10.99 8.88 0.65
N MET A 118 -9.82 8.29 0.38
CA MET A 118 -8.53 8.97 0.52
C MET A 118 -8.43 10.22 -0.37
N LEU A 119 -8.92 10.16 -1.60
CA LEU A 119 -8.98 11.31 -2.49
C LEU A 119 -9.87 12.42 -1.93
N SER A 120 -11.07 12.08 -1.46
CA SER A 120 -12.00 13.03 -0.84
C SER A 120 -11.41 13.69 0.41
N LEU A 121 -10.74 12.92 1.27
CA LEU A 121 -10.03 13.46 2.44
C LEU A 121 -8.91 14.42 2.02
N ARG A 122 -8.20 14.12 0.94
CA ARG A 122 -7.14 14.99 0.40
C ARG A 122 -7.70 16.32 -0.08
N PHE A 123 -8.86 16.30 -0.75
CA PHE A 123 -9.57 17.53 -1.14
C PHE A 123 -10.09 18.31 0.06
N LYS A 124 -10.65 17.63 1.08
CA LYS A 124 -11.06 18.25 2.35
C LYS A 124 -9.87 18.97 2.99
N MET A 125 -8.72 18.30 3.13
CA MET A 125 -7.50 18.92 3.66
C MET A 125 -7.05 20.12 2.81
N LYS A 126 -7.02 19.99 1.48
CA LYS A 126 -6.67 21.09 0.57
C LYS A 126 -7.60 22.29 0.73
N SER A 127 -8.90 22.08 0.99
CA SER A 127 -9.87 23.18 1.16
C SER A 127 -9.69 23.99 2.45
N LEU A 128 -8.99 23.44 3.44
CA LEU A 128 -8.70 24.10 4.71
C LEU A 128 -7.46 25.01 4.64
N LEU A 129 -6.62 24.82 3.64
CA LEU A 129 -5.27 25.38 3.58
C LEU A 129 -5.16 26.45 2.49
N THR A 130 -4.22 27.38 2.66
CA THR A 130 -3.82 28.23 1.52
C THR A 130 -3.09 27.40 0.46
N ALA A 131 -2.94 27.96 -0.75
CA ALA A 131 -2.19 27.30 -1.82
C ALA A 131 -0.73 27.04 -1.40
N GLU A 132 -0.10 27.98 -0.70
CA GLU A 132 1.26 27.86 -0.19
C GLU A 132 1.37 26.79 0.89
N GLU A 133 0.47 26.78 1.87
CA GLU A 133 0.45 25.79 2.95
C GLU A 133 0.22 24.38 2.38
N TRP A 134 -0.72 24.23 1.46
CA TRP A 134 -0.97 22.96 0.76
C TRP A 134 0.24 22.48 -0.01
N SER A 135 0.89 23.37 -0.78
CA SER A 135 2.07 23.03 -1.57
C SER A 135 3.22 22.56 -0.67
N ALA A 136 3.51 23.30 0.41
CA ALA A 136 4.59 22.95 1.33
C ALA A 136 4.30 21.64 2.08
N LEU A 137 3.10 21.48 2.64
CA LEU A 137 2.70 20.28 3.37
C LEU A 137 2.70 19.04 2.46
N SER A 138 2.13 19.14 1.25
CA SER A 138 2.02 17.98 0.35
C SER A 138 3.37 17.46 -0.16
N GLU A 139 4.35 18.34 -0.36
CA GLU A 139 5.72 17.96 -0.72
C GLU A 139 6.43 17.23 0.42
N GLU A 140 6.30 17.71 1.66
CA GLU A 140 6.86 17.05 2.84
C GLU A 140 6.17 15.70 3.12
N LEU A 141 4.85 15.61 2.98
CA LEU A 141 4.12 14.34 3.08
C LEU A 141 4.56 13.34 2.01
N LYS A 142 4.82 13.79 0.78
CA LYS A 142 5.36 12.94 -0.29
C LYS A 142 6.75 12.41 0.06
N ARG A 143 7.64 13.27 0.58
CA ARG A 143 8.98 12.88 1.05
C ARG A 143 8.92 11.96 2.26
N TYR A 144 7.98 12.18 3.17
CA TYR A 144 7.73 11.31 4.31
C TYR A 144 7.35 9.90 3.85
N GLY A 145 6.37 9.80 2.95
CA GLY A 145 5.86 8.54 2.42
C GLY A 145 6.88 7.76 1.58
N SER A 146 7.72 8.44 0.78
CA SER A 146 8.69 7.78 -0.10
C SER A 146 9.73 6.94 0.66
N ARG A 147 10.01 7.27 1.93
CA ARG A 147 10.88 6.47 2.81
C ARG A 147 10.35 5.06 3.09
N TYR A 148 9.04 4.85 2.95
CA TYR A 148 8.40 3.57 3.23
C TYR A 148 8.03 2.78 1.97
N TYR A 149 7.80 3.46 0.85
CA TYR A 149 7.43 2.82 -0.42
C TYR A 149 8.61 2.67 -1.40
N GLY A 150 9.82 3.14 -1.04
CA GLY A 150 11.02 3.05 -1.87
C GLY A 150 10.95 3.90 -3.15
N LYS A 151 12.07 4.03 -3.88
CA LYS A 151 12.17 4.70 -5.20
C LYS A 151 11.36 4.00 -6.33
N GLY A 152 10.46 3.07 -6.01
CA GLY A 152 9.71 2.28 -7.00
C GLY A 152 8.53 3.00 -7.64
N ALA A 153 8.03 4.09 -7.04
CA ALA A 153 6.90 4.86 -7.58
C ALA A 153 7.29 5.76 -8.78
N GLU A 154 8.57 6.10 -8.95
CA GLU A 154 9.06 6.83 -10.13
C GLU A 154 9.28 5.91 -11.34
N ALA A 155 9.42 4.60 -11.15
CA ALA A 155 9.66 3.63 -12.22
C ALA A 155 8.38 3.15 -12.94
N ALA A 156 7.20 3.59 -12.49
CA ALA A 156 5.90 3.13 -13.02
C ALA A 156 5.17 4.18 -13.88
N ALA A 157 5.80 5.32 -14.17
CA ALA A 157 5.31 6.19 -15.24
C ALA A 157 5.83 5.62 -16.57
N PRO A 158 4.97 5.11 -17.49
CA PRO A 158 5.43 4.87 -18.84
C PRO A 158 5.92 6.22 -19.38
N ALA A 159 7.14 6.23 -19.92
CA ALA A 159 7.66 7.37 -20.63
C ALA A 159 6.59 7.82 -21.61
N ALA A 160 6.09 9.05 -21.44
CA ALA A 160 5.17 9.65 -22.38
C ALA A 160 5.81 9.53 -23.76
N ALA A 161 5.16 8.77 -24.65
CA ALA A 161 5.53 8.74 -26.05
C ALA A 161 5.43 10.18 -26.55
N GLN A 162 6.59 10.79 -26.77
CA GLN A 162 6.69 12.05 -27.50
C GLN A 162 6.58 11.73 -29.00
N PRO A 163 5.99 12.65 -29.79
CA PRO A 163 5.49 12.39 -31.15
C PRO A 163 6.55 11.92 -32.15
#